data_AF-A0AAU9VG17-F1
#
_entry.id   AF-A0AAU9VG17-F1
#
_cell.length_a   1.000
_cell.length_b   1.000
_cell.length_c   1.000
_cell.angle_alpha   90.00
_cell.angle_beta   90.00
_cell.angle_gamma   90.00
#
_symmetry.space_group_name_H-M   'P 1'
#
loop_
_entity.id
_entity.type
_entity.pdbx_description
1 polymer ?
#
loop_
_entity_poly.entity_id
_entity_poly.type
_entity_poly.pdbx_seq_one_letter_code
_entity_poly.pdbx_strand_id
1 'polypeptide(L)'
;MPIRRVTTGELKIDLIDPHKTVQRGPHQMSPSEKAIVREKIQSLLDADIIRESSSPFASPIVLVKKKDGTDRLCVDYRELNANN
;
A
#
# COMPACT_ATOMS: atom_id res chain seq x y z
N MET A 1 17.15 7.49 6.10
CA MET A 1 17.25 6.09 6.56
C MET A 1 17.23 5.20 5.33
N PRO A 2 18.26 4.39 5.04
CA PRO A 2 18.18 3.45 3.94
C PRO A 2 17.06 2.45 4.24
N ILE A 3 16.16 2.31 3.28
CA ILE A 3 15.08 1.33 3.32
C ILE A 3 15.74 -0.04 3.08
N ARG A 4 15.92 -0.83 4.14
CA ARG A 4 16.54 -2.17 4.06
C ARG A 4 15.46 -3.22 4.30
N ARG A 5 15.22 -4.10 3.33
CA ARG A 5 14.37 -5.29 3.51
C ARG A 5 14.96 -6.16 4.63
N VAL A 6 14.11 -6.60 5.55
CA VAL A 6 14.44 -7.57 6.59
C VAL A 6 13.58 -8.82 6.35
N THR A 7 14.19 -10.00 6.44
CA THR A 7 13.52 -11.29 6.18
C THR A 7 13.37 -12.11 7.47
N THR A 8 13.15 -11.43 8.60
CA THR A 8 13.18 -12.05 9.94
C THR A 8 12.09 -13.12 10.15
N GLY A 9 11.03 -13.13 9.34
CA GLY A 9 9.99 -14.17 9.38
C GLY A 9 8.90 -13.95 8.33
N GLU A 10 8.01 -14.93 8.23
CA GLU A 10 6.81 -14.88 7.37
C GLU A 10 5.57 -14.64 8.21
N LEU A 11 4.71 -13.71 7.79
CA LEU A 11 3.44 -13.42 8.43
C LEU A 11 2.31 -13.96 7.57
N LYS A 12 1.53 -14.89 8.13
CA LYS A 12 0.27 -15.34 7.53
C LYS A 12 -0.88 -14.46 8.06
N ILE A 13 -1.73 -13.99 7.15
CA ILE A 13 -2.94 -13.23 7.47
C ILE A 13 -4.13 -14.10 7.10
N ASP A 14 -4.90 -14.54 8.10
CA ASP A 14 -6.11 -15.33 7.91
C ASP A 14 -7.33 -14.40 7.93
N LEU A 15 -8.21 -14.51 6.93
CA LEU A 15 -9.46 -13.75 6.85
C LEU A 15 -10.59 -14.53 7.54
N ILE A 16 -11.56 -13.84 8.14
CA ILE A 16 -12.77 -14.49 8.69
C ILE A 16 -13.55 -15.19 7.59
N ASP A 17 -13.84 -14.45 6.50
CA ASP A 17 -14.42 -15.00 5.29
C ASP A 17 -13.38 -15.01 4.16
N PRO A 18 -12.84 -16.19 3.78
CA PRO A 18 -11.86 -16.32 2.70
C PRO A 18 -12.38 -15.93 1.31
N HIS A 19 -13.70 -15.94 1.10
CA HIS A 19 -14.32 -15.67 -0.19
C HIS A 19 -14.67 -14.20 -0.39
N LYS A 20 -14.68 -13.40 0.68
CA LYS A 20 -14.98 -11.97 0.61
C LYS A 20 -13.77 -11.19 0.10
N THR A 21 -13.84 -10.78 -1.16
CA THR A 21 -12.81 -9.95 -1.81
C THR A 21 -13.08 -8.46 -1.63
N VAL A 22 -12.02 -7.67 -1.46
CA VAL A 22 -12.10 -6.19 -1.44
C VAL A 22 -11.51 -5.67 -2.74
N GLN A 23 -12.32 -5.00 -3.56
CA GLN A 23 -11.84 -4.33 -4.78
C GLN A 23 -12.29 -2.88 -4.79
N ARG A 24 -11.35 -1.98 -4.53
CA ARG A 24 -11.56 -0.54 -4.54
C ARG A 24 -10.54 0.13 -5.45
N GLY A 25 -11.05 0.96 -6.36
CA GLY A 25 -10.21 1.78 -7.22
C GLY A 25 -9.48 2.88 -6.44
N PRO A 26 -8.37 3.42 -6.97
CA PRO A 26 -7.65 4.52 -6.34
C PRO A 26 -8.52 5.75 -6.14
N HIS A 27 -8.27 6.52 -5.08
CA HIS A 27 -8.85 7.83 -4.91
C HIS A 27 -8.41 8.80 -6.02
N GLN A 28 -9.22 9.81 -6.28
CA GLN A 28 -8.83 10.90 -7.18
C GLN A 28 -7.62 11.64 -6.60
N MET A 29 -6.65 11.92 -7.46
CA MET A 29 -5.40 12.58 -7.12
C MET A 29 -5.08 13.62 -8.19
N SER A 30 -4.56 14.76 -7.75
CA SER A 30 -3.98 15.78 -8.62
C SER A 30 -2.75 15.25 -9.38
N PRO A 31 -2.32 15.91 -10.47
CA PRO A 31 -1.12 15.51 -11.20
C PRO A 31 0.14 15.44 -10.31
N SER A 32 0.30 16.40 -9.40
CA SER A 32 1.44 16.47 -8.47
C SER A 32 1.44 15.30 -7.48
N GLU A 33 0.28 14.96 -6.92
CA GLU A 33 0.16 13.80 -6.01
C GLU A 33 0.45 12.49 -6.75
N LYS A 34 -0.03 12.34 -7.99
CA LYS A 34 0.28 11.16 -8.81
C LYS A 34 1.78 11.02 -9.08
N ALA A 35 2.50 12.13 -9.26
CA ALA A 35 3.96 12.09 -9.43
C ALA A 35 4.66 11.57 -8.17
N ILE A 36 4.30 12.11 -7.00
CA ILE A 36 4.84 11.67 -5.70
C ILE A 36 4.54 10.19 -5.44
N VAL A 37 3.32 9.74 -5.73
CA VAL A 37 2.91 8.35 -5.58
C VAL A 37 3.75 7.43 -6.46
N ARG A 38 3.96 7.78 -7.74
CA ARG A 38 4.79 6.98 -8.66
C ARG A 38 6.24 6.88 -8.19
N GLU A 39 6.83 8.00 -7.77
CA GLU A 39 8.21 8.02 -7.26
C GLU A 39 8.37 7.10 -6.03
N LYS A 40 7.42 7.16 -5.09
CA LYS A 40 7.45 6.29 -3.91
C LYS A 40 7.23 4.82 -4.26
N ILE A 41 6.31 4.51 -5.18
CA ILE A 41 6.09 3.13 -5.63
C ILE A 41 7.36 2.58 -6.28
N GLN A 42 8.02 3.36 -7.16
CA GLN A 42 9.27 2.96 -7.79
C GLN A 42 10.35 2.68 -6.75
N SER A 43 10.55 3.58 -5.78
CA SER A 43 11.52 3.37 -4.71
C SER A 43 11.23 2.11 -3.87
N LEU A 44 9.95 1.74 -3.67
CA LEU A 44 9.57 0.51 -2.96
C LEU A 44 9.78 -0.75 -3.80
N LEU A 45 9.58 -0.67 -5.12
CA LEU A 45 9.90 -1.74 -6.07
C LEU A 45 11.41 -1.96 -6.14
N ASP A 46 12.20 -0.89 -6.27
CA ASP A 46 13.66 -0.95 -6.32
C ASP A 46 14.26 -1.51 -5.02
N ALA A 47 13.61 -1.26 -3.89
CA ALA A 47 13.99 -1.80 -2.59
C ALA A 47 13.48 -3.23 -2.33
N ASP A 48 12.79 -3.85 -3.31
CA ASP A 48 12.17 -5.17 -3.21
C ASP A 48 11.24 -5.31 -1.99
N ILE A 49 10.51 -4.25 -1.62
CA ILE A 49 9.52 -4.30 -0.53
C ILE A 49 8.14 -4.70 -1.04
N ILE A 50 7.81 -4.23 -2.24
CA ILE A 50 6.56 -4.57 -2.93
C ILE A 50 6.89 -5.22 -4.28
N ARG A 51 5.89 -5.87 -4.87
CA ARG A 51 5.98 -6.45 -6.21
C ARG A 51 4.68 -6.22 -6.97
N GLU A 52 4.74 -6.29 -8.28
CA GLU A 52 3.55 -6.34 -9.11
C GLU A 52 2.70 -7.57 -8.77
N SER A 53 1.38 -7.43 -8.85
CA SER A 53 0.45 -8.50 -8.51
C SER A 53 -0.83 -8.41 -9.35
N SER A 54 -1.38 -9.57 -9.67
CA SER A 54 -2.71 -9.75 -10.29
C SER A 54 -3.67 -10.36 -9.27
N SER A 55 -3.85 -9.67 -8.14
CA SER A 55 -4.66 -10.13 -7.01
C SER A 55 -6.15 -9.80 -7.20
N PRO A 56 -7.08 -10.64 -6.73
CA PRO A 56 -8.50 -10.26 -6.63
C PRO A 56 -8.76 -9.22 -5.53
N PHE A 57 -7.74 -8.81 -4.77
CA PHE A 57 -7.81 -7.77 -3.74
C PHE A 57 -7.13 -6.49 -4.22
N ALA A 58 -7.80 -5.35 -4.02
CA ALA A 58 -7.27 -4.02 -4.28
C ALA A 58 -7.80 -3.03 -3.22
N SER A 59 -6.90 -2.35 -2.53
CA SER A 59 -7.19 -1.28 -1.57
C SER A 59 -6.59 0.04 -2.07
N PRO A 60 -7.28 1.18 -1.90
CA PRO A 60 -6.80 2.45 -2.41
C PRO A 60 -5.64 2.98 -1.55
N ILE A 61 -4.88 3.88 -2.16
CA ILE A 61 -3.77 4.59 -1.52
C ILE A 61 -4.23 5.98 -1.08
N VAL A 62 -3.70 6.43 0.06
CA VAL A 62 -3.88 7.77 0.62
C VAL A 62 -2.51 8.40 0.83
N LEU A 63 -2.36 9.66 0.41
CA LEU A 63 -1.16 10.46 0.66
C LEU A 63 -1.37 11.29 1.94
N VAL A 64 -0.46 11.19 2.89
CA VAL A 64 -0.53 11.94 4.15
C VAL A 64 0.73 12.76 4.35
N LYS A 65 0.58 14.05 4.64
CA LYS A 65 1.69 14.91 5.04
C LYS A 65 2.12 14.59 6.47
N LYS A 66 3.39 14.24 6.65
CA LYS A 66 4.00 14.13 7.98
C LYS A 66 4.30 15.52 8.54
N LYS A 67 4.52 15.57 9.87
CA LYS A 67 4.94 16.80 10.58
C LYS A 67 6.26 17.37 10.06
N ASP A 68 7.15 16.53 9.54
CA ASP A 68 8.44 16.93 8.95
C ASP A 68 8.31 17.48 7.52
N GLY A 69 7.09 17.63 7.00
CA GLY A 69 6.81 18.10 5.64
C GLY A 69 6.91 17.02 4.56
N THR A 70 7.39 15.82 4.88
CA THR A 70 7.49 14.73 3.91
C THR A 70 6.14 14.03 3.69
N ASP A 71 5.93 13.51 2.49
CA ASP A 71 4.75 12.69 2.18
C ASP A 71 4.92 11.24 2.66
N ARG A 72 3.84 10.65 3.14
CA ARG A 72 3.72 9.22 3.48
C ARG A 72 2.66 8.58 2.60
N LEU A 73 3.05 7.49 1.94
CA LEU A 73 2.14 6.62 1.22
C LEU A 73 1.49 5.67 2.23
N CYS A 74 0.16 5.71 2.35
CA CYS A 74 -0.62 4.83 3.22
C CYS A 74 -1.60 4.02 2.37
N VAL A 75 -1.85 2.77 2.74
CA VAL A 75 -2.89 1.95 2.11
C VAL A 75 -4.10 1.93 3.03
N ASP A 76 -5.29 2.19 2.47
CA ASP A 76 -6.54 2.16 3.22
C ASP A 76 -7.09 0.74 3.31
N TYR A 77 -6.71 0.03 4.37
CA TYR A 77 -7.16 -1.33 4.64
C TYR A 77 -8.48 -1.41 5.42
N ARG A 78 -9.22 -0.31 5.61
CA ARG A 78 -10.42 -0.32 6.48
C ARG A 78 -11.44 -1.39 6.09
N GLU A 79 -11.72 -1.56 4.81
CA GLU A 79 -12.67 -2.56 4.32
C GLU A 79 -12.13 -3.99 4.41
N LEU A 80 -10.81 -4.17 4.19
CA LEU A 80 -10.15 -5.46 4.35
C LEU A 80 -10.16 -5.89 5.82
N ASN A 81 -9.86 -4.97 6.72
CA ASN A 81 -9.83 -5.20 8.17
C ASN A 81 -11.21 -5.40 8.78
N ALA A 82 -12.28 -4.97 8.09
CA ALA A 82 -13.65 -5.33 8.46
C ALA A 82 -14.01 -6.79 8.12
N ASN A 83 -13.09 -7.53 7.48
CA ASN A 83 -13.16 -8.97 7.26
C ASN A 83 -12.17 -9.76 8.16
N ASN A 84 -11.71 -9.12 9.24
CA ASN A 84 -10.78 -9.69 10.22
C ASN A 84 -11.44 -9.86 11.58
#